data_AF-A0A0K0G682-F1
#
_entry.id   AF-A0A0K0G682-F1
#
_cell.length_a   1.000
_cell.length_b   1.000
_cell.length_c   1.000
_cell.angle_alpha   90.00
_cell.angle_beta   90.00
_cell.angle_gamma   90.00
#
_symmetry.space_group_name_H-M   'P 1'
#
loop_
_entity.id
_entity.type
_entity.pdbx_description
1 polymer ?
#
loop_
_entity_poly.entity_id
_entity_poly.type
_entity_poly.pdbx_seq_one_letter_code
_entity_poly.pdbx_strand_id
1 'polypeptide(L)'
;MFLITLLISINRYTAVKYPVSYSLHFSKSKIVITLLSLIVLSIIVGLVNILFNARYIKTQPYGYCGPSFLTKSEVYYQMFYQMFLFGIISIVTCIFNVLAILTLKKLSQIGKKYKKELYYIVYSIFIFITLLLVETFFICTFIAVKYEIPFFVNAIYFLHIVSLDLSTVGDFYFLIYSCDELRTALKNIFGCSKESKNKISVRLSYPKIVEVQDYLSI
;
A
#
# COMPACT_ATOMS: atom_id res chain seq x y z
N MET A 1 -8.49 3.13 4.12
CA MET A 1 -7.52 2.04 4.40
C MET A 1 -8.25 0.74 4.76
N PHE A 2 -8.87 0.63 5.94
CA PHE A 2 -9.48 -0.60 6.47
C PHE A 2 -10.30 -1.45 5.49
N LEU A 3 -11.27 -0.86 4.78
CA LEU A 3 -12.13 -1.59 3.84
C LEU A 3 -11.35 -2.21 2.67
N ILE A 4 -10.37 -1.48 2.13
CA ILE A 4 -9.52 -1.97 1.04
C ILE A 4 -8.58 -3.07 1.56
N THR A 5 -8.00 -2.88 2.74
CA THR A 5 -7.14 -3.88 3.38
C THR A 5 -7.92 -5.18 3.67
N LEU A 6 -9.17 -5.06 4.14
CA LEU A 6 -10.08 -6.18 4.30
C LEU A 6 -10.34 -6.88 2.96
N LEU A 7 -10.69 -6.14 1.91
CA LEU A 7 -10.92 -6.69 0.58
C LEU A 7 -9.70 -7.46 0.07
N ILE A 8 -8.49 -6.91 0.24
CA ILE A 8 -7.23 -7.55 -0.16
C ILE A 8 -7.00 -8.84 0.64
N SER A 9 -7.27 -8.84 1.95
CA SER A 9 -7.12 -10.03 2.79
C SER A 9 -8.07 -11.16 2.38
N ILE A 10 -9.34 -10.84 2.10
CA ILE A 10 -10.36 -11.79 1.61
C ILE A 10 -9.97 -12.33 0.24
N ASN A 11 -9.57 -11.42 -0.67
CA ASN A 11 -9.13 -11.77 -2.02
C ASN A 11 -7.99 -12.79 -1.98
N ARG A 12 -6.95 -12.50 -1.19
CA ARG A 12 -5.79 -13.40 -1.05
C ARG A 12 -6.17 -14.72 -0.42
N TYR A 13 -6.96 -14.72 0.66
CA TYR A 13 -7.41 -15.96 1.29
C TYR A 13 -8.19 -16.84 0.30
N THR A 14 -9.11 -16.24 -0.46
CA THR A 14 -9.92 -16.95 -1.44
C THR A 14 -9.05 -17.52 -2.56
N ALA A 15 -8.05 -16.77 -3.03
CA ALA A 15 -7.11 -17.22 -4.05
C ALA A 15 -6.31 -18.45 -3.60
N VAL A 16 -5.87 -18.46 -2.33
CA VAL A 16 -5.03 -19.55 -1.78
C VAL A 16 -5.88 -20.78 -1.42
N LYS A 17 -7.04 -20.59 -0.78
CA LYS A 17 -7.86 -21.72 -0.29
C LYS A 17 -8.78 -22.30 -1.37
N TYR A 18 -9.31 -21.47 -2.26
CA TYR A 18 -10.32 -21.87 -3.24
C TYR A 18 -9.94 -21.44 -4.67
N PRO A 19 -8.82 -21.91 -5.22
CA PRO A 19 -8.31 -21.45 -6.52
C PRO A 19 -9.29 -21.66 -7.68
N VAL A 20 -10.06 -22.76 -7.67
CA VAL A 20 -11.07 -23.05 -8.71
C VAL A 20 -12.25 -22.07 -8.63
N SER A 21 -12.73 -21.79 -7.42
CA SER A 21 -13.86 -20.87 -7.19
C SER A 21 -13.45 -19.40 -7.24
N TYR A 22 -12.15 -19.10 -7.17
CA TYR A 22 -11.64 -17.73 -7.20
C TYR A 22 -12.13 -16.95 -8.41
N SER A 23 -12.10 -17.56 -9.61
CA SER A 23 -12.57 -16.93 -10.84
C SER A 23 -14.05 -16.55 -10.80
N LEU A 24 -14.87 -17.32 -10.06
CA LEU A 24 -16.30 -17.06 -9.89
C LEU A 24 -16.54 -15.85 -8.99
N HIS A 25 -15.73 -15.65 -7.95
CA HIS A 25 -15.89 -14.55 -6.99
C HIS A 25 -15.17 -13.26 -7.45
N PHE A 26 -13.98 -13.40 -8.05
CA PHE A 26 -13.08 -12.29 -8.40
C PHE A 26 -12.88 -12.16 -9.93
N SER A 27 -13.99 -12.19 -10.67
CA SER A 27 -13.98 -11.79 -12.09
C SER A 27 -13.79 -10.27 -12.24
N LYS A 28 -13.29 -9.81 -13.40
CA LYS A 28 -13.06 -8.37 -13.67
C LYS A 28 -14.29 -7.50 -13.37
N SER A 29 -15.46 -7.91 -13.84
CA SER A 29 -16.72 -7.18 -13.60
C SER A 29 -17.10 -7.14 -12.12
N LYS A 30 -17.02 -8.30 -11.43
CA LYS A 30 -17.35 -8.38 -10.00
C LYS A 30 -16.41 -7.55 -9.13
N ILE A 31 -15.11 -7.50 -9.45
CA ILE A 31 -14.15 -6.65 -8.73
C ILE A 31 -14.53 -5.18 -8.88
N VAL A 32 -14.89 -4.72 -10.08
CA VAL A 32 -15.31 -3.33 -10.32
C VAL A 32 -16.56 -2.99 -9.50
N ILE A 33 -17.56 -3.88 -9.51
CA ILE A 33 -18.79 -3.71 -8.71
C ILE A 33 -18.47 -3.63 -7.21
N THR A 34 -17.63 -4.53 -6.71
CA THR A 34 -17.19 -4.51 -5.30
C THR A 34 -16.47 -3.23 -4.94
N LEU A 35 -15.51 -2.78 -5.77
CA LEU A 35 -14.79 -1.52 -5.54
C LEU A 35 -15.74 -0.31 -5.54
N LEU A 36 -16.67 -0.26 -6.50
CA LEU A 36 -17.68 0.81 -6.55
C LEU A 36 -18.54 0.80 -5.28
N SER A 37 -18.96 -0.38 -4.81
CA SER A 37 -19.73 -0.49 -3.57
C SER A 37 -18.97 0.00 -2.34
N LEU A 38 -17.65 -0.26 -2.27
CA LEU A 38 -16.81 0.24 -1.18
C LEU A 38 -16.63 1.76 -1.25
N ILE A 39 -16.53 2.34 -2.44
CA ILE A 39 -16.47 3.78 -2.63
C ILE A 39 -17.78 4.43 -2.17
N VAL A 40 -18.92 3.90 -2.62
CA VAL A 40 -20.24 4.39 -2.21
C VAL A 40 -20.42 4.29 -0.70
N LEU A 41 -20.04 3.17 -0.09
CA LEU A 41 -20.08 2.99 1.37
C LEU A 41 -19.20 4.03 2.09
N SER A 42 -17.98 4.26 1.58
CA SER A 42 -17.06 5.26 2.15
C SER A 42 -17.62 6.68 2.04
N ILE A 43 -18.29 7.02 0.94
CA ILE A 43 -18.95 8.31 0.74
C ILE A 43 -20.12 8.45 1.73
N ILE A 44 -20.96 7.43 1.88
CA ILE A 44 -22.10 7.46 2.82
C ILE A 44 -21.62 7.74 4.24
N VAL A 45 -20.59 7.02 4.71
CA VAL A 45 -19.99 7.31 6.01
C VAL A 45 -19.46 8.74 6.07
N GLY A 46 -18.71 9.17 5.06
CA GLY A 46 -18.15 10.52 5.00
C GLY A 46 -19.22 11.61 5.10
N LEU A 47 -20.38 11.40 4.45
CA LEU A 47 -21.53 12.30 4.52
C LEU A 47 -22.17 12.33 5.92
N VAL A 48 -22.23 11.20 6.62
CA VAL A 48 -22.72 11.16 8.02
C VAL A 48 -21.87 12.06 8.92
N ASN A 49 -20.55 12.14 8.70
CA ASN A 49 -19.68 13.05 9.47
C ASN A 49 -20.06 14.53 9.31
N ILE A 50 -20.62 14.94 8.16
CA ILE A 50 -20.99 16.34 7.90
C ILE A 50 -22.12 16.79 8.85
N LEU A 51 -23.02 15.87 9.21
CA LEU A 51 -24.15 16.15 10.11
C LEU A 51 -23.72 16.56 11.53
N PHE A 52 -22.48 16.25 11.92
CA PHE A 52 -21.94 16.56 13.25
C PHE A 52 -21.19 17.90 13.31
N ASN A 53 -21.30 18.75 12.28
CA ASN A 53 -20.69 20.09 12.23
C ASN A 53 -19.17 20.06 12.51
N ALA A 54 -18.47 19.23 11.75
CA ALA A 54 -17.02 19.07 11.83
C ALA A 54 -16.30 20.40 11.62
N ARG A 55 -15.36 20.75 12.51
CA ARG A 55 -14.46 21.89 12.35
C ARG A 55 -13.02 21.44 12.53
N TYR A 56 -12.11 22.10 11.82
CA TYR A 56 -10.70 21.95 12.11
C TYR A 56 -10.34 22.85 13.29
N ILE A 57 -9.84 22.24 14.36
CA ILE A 57 -9.33 22.97 15.52
C ILE A 57 -7.82 22.81 15.55
N LYS A 58 -7.13 23.94 15.74
CA LYS A 58 -5.69 23.96 15.95
C LYS A 58 -5.43 23.72 17.43
N THR A 59 -4.88 22.57 17.80
CA THR A 59 -4.45 22.31 19.17
C THR A 59 -3.05 22.92 19.40
N GLN A 60 -2.95 23.80 20.39
CA GLN A 60 -1.65 24.25 20.92
C GLN A 60 -1.10 23.19 21.87
N PRO A 61 0.23 22.95 21.92
CA PRO A 61 1.31 23.84 21.47
C PRO A 61 1.87 23.58 20.06
N TYR A 62 1.63 22.42 19.45
CA TYR A 62 2.30 22.02 18.20
C TYR A 62 1.58 22.46 16.92
N GLY A 63 0.43 23.14 17.04
CA GLY A 63 -0.30 23.66 15.90
C GLY A 63 -0.95 22.58 15.02
N TYR A 64 -1.18 21.39 15.57
CA TYR A 64 -1.87 20.30 14.89
C TYR A 64 -3.31 20.72 14.59
N CYS A 65 -3.67 20.74 13.30
CA CYS A 65 -5.04 20.97 12.86
C CYS A 65 -5.74 19.64 12.68
N GLY A 66 -6.55 19.25 13.67
CA GLY A 66 -7.35 18.04 13.63
C GLY A 66 -8.83 18.36 13.39
N PRO A 67 -9.59 17.48 12.71
CA PRO A 67 -11.03 17.56 12.72
C PRO A 67 -11.55 17.28 14.14
N SER A 68 -12.44 18.12 14.64
CA SER A 68 -13.14 17.98 15.91
C SER A 68 -14.60 18.35 15.68
N PHE A 69 -15.52 17.63 16.33
CA PHE A 69 -16.93 17.99 16.30
C PHE A 69 -17.29 18.82 17.55
N LEU A 70 -18.40 19.55 17.49
CA LEU A 70 -18.81 20.49 18.55
C LEU A 70 -19.85 19.89 19.52
N THR A 71 -20.48 18.79 19.13
CA THR A 71 -21.68 18.26 19.79
C THR A 71 -21.35 17.13 20.76
N LYS A 72 -21.95 17.10 21.96
CA LYS A 72 -21.74 16.01 22.94
C LYS A 72 -22.06 14.60 22.43
N SER A 73 -22.93 14.47 21.42
CA SER A 73 -23.24 13.20 20.73
C SER A 73 -22.08 12.64 19.89
N GLU A 74 -21.05 13.44 19.63
CA GLU A 74 -19.83 13.08 18.90
C GLU A 74 -19.11 11.89 19.53
N VAL A 75 -18.95 11.90 20.86
CA VAL A 75 -18.14 10.88 21.54
C VAL A 75 -18.70 9.48 21.30
N TYR A 76 -20.03 9.33 21.26
CA TYR A 76 -20.69 8.06 20.97
C TYR A 76 -20.53 7.65 19.52
N TYR A 77 -20.68 8.59 18.59
CA TYR A 77 -20.50 8.33 17.17
C TYR A 77 -19.05 7.94 16.85
N GLN A 78 -18.08 8.67 17.40
CA GLN A 78 -16.67 8.41 17.23
C GLN A 78 -16.27 7.07 17.86
N MET A 79 -16.78 6.76 19.06
CA MET A 79 -16.57 5.46 19.70
C MET A 79 -17.14 4.32 18.85
N PHE A 80 -18.39 4.44 18.40
CA PHE A 80 -19.02 3.42 17.56
C PHE A 80 -18.25 3.21 16.25
N TYR A 81 -17.91 4.29 15.56
CA TYR A 81 -17.31 4.20 14.24
C TYR A 81 -15.82 3.81 14.29
N GLN A 82 -15.02 4.44 15.17
CA GLN A 82 -13.58 4.21 15.23
C GLN A 82 -13.20 2.95 16.02
N MET A 83 -13.83 2.70 17.16
CA MET A 83 -13.48 1.51 17.95
C MET A 83 -14.24 0.27 17.50
N PHE A 84 -15.56 0.35 17.34
CA PHE A 84 -16.34 -0.84 17.01
C PHE A 84 -16.23 -1.20 15.54
N LEU A 85 -16.60 -0.30 14.63
CA LEU A 85 -16.63 -0.64 13.20
C LEU A 85 -15.23 -0.94 12.66
N PHE A 86 -14.27 -0.03 12.84
CA PHE A 86 -12.91 -0.27 12.36
C PHE A 86 -12.18 -1.36 13.14
N GLY A 87 -12.40 -1.49 14.45
CA GLY A 87 -11.85 -2.59 15.24
C GLY A 87 -12.35 -3.94 14.76
N ILE A 88 -13.65 -4.10 14.47
CA ILE A 88 -14.20 -5.34 13.90
C ILE A 88 -13.57 -5.61 12.53
N ILE A 89 -13.50 -4.60 11.64
CA ILE A 89 -12.90 -4.77 10.32
C ILE A 89 -11.43 -5.19 10.42
N SER A 90 -10.68 -4.59 11.34
CA SER A 90 -9.29 -4.91 11.63
C SER A 90 -9.11 -6.34 12.13
N ILE A 91 -9.92 -6.77 13.11
CA ILE A 91 -9.92 -8.16 13.62
C ILE A 91 -10.23 -9.14 12.48
N VAL A 92 -11.27 -8.89 11.69
CA VAL A 92 -11.63 -9.75 10.55
C VAL A 92 -10.51 -9.81 9.52
N THR A 93 -9.87 -8.68 9.22
CA THR A 93 -8.70 -8.60 8.33
C THR A 93 -7.54 -9.45 8.85
N CYS A 94 -7.25 -9.35 10.15
CA CYS A 94 -6.22 -10.16 10.81
C CYS A 94 -6.54 -11.66 10.71
N ILE A 95 -7.78 -12.06 10.93
CA ILE A 95 -8.22 -13.46 10.79
C ILE A 95 -7.97 -13.96 9.36
N PHE A 96 -8.43 -13.23 8.34
CA PHE A 96 -8.20 -13.62 6.94
C PHE A 96 -6.71 -13.67 6.57
N ASN A 97 -5.90 -12.74 7.09
CA ASN A 97 -4.46 -12.75 6.91
C ASN A 97 -3.82 -14.01 7.50
N VAL A 98 -4.14 -14.36 8.74
CA VAL A 98 -3.63 -15.56 9.42
C VAL A 98 -4.07 -16.82 8.67
N LEU A 99 -5.36 -16.92 8.31
CA LEU A 99 -5.89 -18.06 7.56
C LEU A 99 -5.20 -18.24 6.20
N ALA A 100 -4.89 -17.13 5.50
CA ALA A 100 -4.14 -17.18 4.25
C ALA A 100 -2.72 -17.71 4.47
N ILE A 101 -2.00 -17.24 5.49
CA ILE A 101 -0.64 -17.72 5.82
C ILE A 101 -0.65 -19.21 6.18
N LEU A 102 -1.59 -19.65 7.02
CA LEU A 102 -1.70 -21.06 7.42
C LEU A 102 -1.97 -21.98 6.22
N THR A 103 -2.87 -21.57 5.34
CA THR A 103 -3.20 -22.33 4.12
C THR A 103 -1.99 -22.38 3.17
N LEU A 104 -1.29 -21.27 3.01
CA LEU A 104 -0.09 -21.19 2.18
C LEU A 104 1.04 -22.06 2.73
N LYS A 105 1.26 -22.05 4.05
CA LYS A 105 2.25 -22.89 4.72
C LYS A 105 1.96 -24.38 4.47
N LYS A 106 0.69 -24.81 4.55
CA LYS A 106 0.28 -26.19 4.24
C LYS A 106 0.56 -26.58 2.79
N LEU A 107 0.34 -25.68 1.83
CA LEU A 107 0.62 -25.90 0.41
C LEU A 107 2.13 -25.93 0.11
N SER A 108 2.91 -25.08 0.77
CA SER A 108 4.37 -25.00 0.58
C SER A 108 5.11 -26.28 0.97
N GLN A 109 4.56 -27.07 1.89
CA GLN A 109 5.09 -28.40 2.24
C GLN A 109 4.99 -29.41 1.09
N ILE A 110 4.16 -29.14 0.08
CA ILE A 110 3.84 -30.03 -1.04
C ILE A 110 4.67 -29.68 -2.29
N GLY A 111 5.32 -28.50 -2.38
CA GLY A 111 6.11 -28.12 -3.56
C GLY A 111 7.10 -26.96 -3.39
N LYS A 112 8.18 -26.94 -4.19
CA LYS A 112 9.33 -26.00 -4.08
C LYS A 112 9.09 -24.55 -4.58
N LYS A 113 7.84 -24.07 -4.73
CA LYS A 113 7.54 -22.74 -5.34
C LYS A 113 7.52 -21.56 -4.35
N TYR A 114 8.42 -21.58 -3.37
CA TYR A 114 8.37 -20.75 -2.15
C TYR A 114 8.59 -19.23 -2.34
N LYS A 115 9.27 -18.79 -3.41
CA LYS A 115 9.80 -17.41 -3.46
C LYS A 115 8.71 -16.32 -3.58
N LYS A 116 7.64 -16.52 -4.36
CA LYS A 116 6.54 -15.54 -4.48
C LYS A 116 5.64 -15.54 -3.24
N GLU A 117 5.52 -16.69 -2.58
CA GLU A 117 4.68 -16.89 -1.38
C GLU A 117 5.21 -16.10 -0.18
N LEU A 118 6.54 -16.00 -0.04
CA LEU A 118 7.18 -15.26 1.03
C LEU A 118 6.78 -13.78 1.05
N TYR A 119 6.65 -13.12 -0.11
CA TYR A 119 6.25 -11.71 -0.15
C TYR A 119 4.84 -11.48 0.37
N TYR A 120 3.93 -12.43 0.13
CA TYR A 120 2.58 -12.34 0.67
C TYR A 120 2.53 -12.53 2.18
N ILE A 121 3.39 -13.39 2.74
CA ILE A 121 3.53 -13.54 4.19
C ILE A 121 4.08 -12.25 4.79
N VAL A 122 5.15 -11.70 4.23
CA VAL A 122 5.75 -10.43 4.68
C VAL A 122 4.74 -9.29 4.60
N TYR A 123 3.97 -9.20 3.50
CA TYR A 123 2.91 -8.21 3.37
C TYR A 123 1.79 -8.38 4.41
N SER A 124 1.42 -9.62 4.73
CA SER A 124 0.42 -9.90 5.78
C SER A 124 0.87 -9.40 7.16
N ILE A 125 2.15 -9.61 7.48
CA ILE A 125 2.75 -9.15 8.74
C ILE A 125 2.81 -7.62 8.75
N PHE A 126 3.20 -7.01 7.62
CA PHE A 126 3.19 -5.56 7.46
C PHE A 126 1.79 -4.95 7.68
N ILE A 127 0.76 -5.53 7.07
CA ILE A 127 -0.63 -5.12 7.27
C ILE A 127 -1.06 -5.27 8.73
N PHE A 128 -0.66 -6.36 9.39
CA PHE A 128 -0.96 -6.57 10.80
C PHE A 128 -0.35 -5.46 11.68
N ILE A 129 0.94 -5.15 11.48
CA ILE A 129 1.65 -4.11 12.23
C ILE A 129 1.01 -2.73 11.99
N THR A 130 0.72 -2.39 10.74
CA THR A 130 0.12 -1.09 10.40
C THR A 130 -1.30 -0.95 10.95
N LEU A 131 -2.13 -2.01 10.90
CA LEU A 131 -3.45 -1.99 11.53
C LEU A 131 -3.36 -1.79 13.05
N LEU A 132 -2.44 -2.48 13.74
CA LEU A 132 -2.21 -2.29 15.16
C LEU A 132 -1.80 -0.85 15.50
N LEU A 133 -0.93 -0.24 14.68
CA LEU A 133 -0.51 1.15 14.87
C LEU A 133 -1.68 2.13 14.68
N VAL A 134 -2.53 1.93 13.67
CA VAL A 134 -3.71 2.77 13.45
C VAL A 134 -4.74 2.61 14.59
N GLU A 135 -4.96 1.38 15.08
CA GLU A 135 -5.84 1.16 16.25
C GLU A 135 -5.29 1.81 17.51
N THR A 136 -3.99 1.66 17.77
CA THR A 136 -3.31 2.31 18.89
C THR A 136 -3.46 3.83 18.79
N PHE A 137 -3.28 4.40 17.60
CA PHE A 137 -3.52 5.82 17.34
C PHE A 137 -4.95 6.24 17.71
N PHE A 138 -5.97 5.49 17.30
CA PHE A 138 -7.37 5.82 17.65
C PHE A 138 -7.64 5.71 19.15
N ILE A 139 -7.15 4.66 19.81
CA ILE A 139 -7.32 4.47 21.27
C ILE A 139 -6.63 5.60 22.04
N CYS A 140 -5.37 5.92 21.71
CA CYS A 140 -4.64 7.02 22.33
C CYS A 140 -5.34 8.37 22.11
N THR A 141 -5.81 8.63 20.89
CA THR A 141 -6.56 9.85 20.57
C THR A 141 -7.84 9.95 21.39
N PHE A 142 -8.60 8.85 21.48
CA PHE A 142 -9.82 8.82 22.27
C PHE A 142 -9.56 9.09 23.76
N ILE A 143 -8.55 8.43 24.36
CA ILE A 143 -8.16 8.64 25.76
C ILE A 143 -7.72 10.09 25.98
N ALA A 144 -6.87 10.63 25.11
CA ALA A 144 -6.36 11.99 25.25
C ALA A 144 -7.47 13.05 25.18
N VAL A 145 -8.41 12.89 24.24
CA VAL A 145 -9.57 13.80 24.12
C VAL A 145 -10.52 13.64 25.31
N LYS A 146 -10.79 12.42 25.77
CA LYS A 146 -11.76 12.17 26.83
C LYS A 146 -11.28 12.61 28.22
N TYR A 147 -9.99 12.42 28.50
CA TYR A 147 -9.40 12.69 29.81
C TYR A 147 -8.53 13.96 29.82
N GLU A 148 -8.45 14.68 28.69
CA GLU A 148 -7.65 15.90 28.53
C GLU A 148 -6.19 15.74 28.95
N ILE A 149 -5.61 14.55 28.74
CA ILE A 149 -4.25 14.22 29.19
C ILE A 149 -3.22 14.74 28.17
N PRO A 150 -2.44 15.79 28.48
CA PRO A 150 -1.52 16.41 27.54
C PRO A 150 -0.32 15.51 27.19
N PHE A 151 -0.01 14.53 28.04
CA PHE A 151 1.11 13.59 27.84
C PHE A 151 1.00 12.81 26.52
N PHE A 152 -0.22 12.51 26.06
CA PHE A 152 -0.42 11.72 24.85
C PHE A 152 -0.21 12.52 23.55
N VAL A 153 -0.13 13.85 23.58
CA VAL A 153 -0.09 14.68 22.37
C VAL A 153 1.09 14.31 21.46
N ASN A 154 2.28 14.14 22.03
CA ASN A 154 3.47 13.76 21.27
C ASN A 154 3.37 12.33 20.71
N ALA A 155 2.83 11.40 21.50
CA ALA A 155 2.63 10.02 21.08
C ALA A 155 1.61 9.93 19.93
N ILE A 156 0.50 10.67 20.02
CA ILE A 156 -0.54 10.75 18.99
C ILE A 156 0.03 11.31 17.70
N TYR A 157 0.81 12.39 17.77
CA TYR A 157 1.44 12.99 16.58
C TYR A 157 2.38 12.01 15.88
N PHE A 158 3.25 11.36 16.65
CA PHE A 158 4.15 10.34 16.12
C PHE A 158 3.38 9.17 15.51
N LEU A 159 2.38 8.64 16.23
CA LEU A 159 1.55 7.54 15.76
C LEU A 159 0.74 7.91 14.52
N HIS A 160 0.27 9.15 14.39
CA HIS A 160 -0.45 9.62 13.20
C HIS A 160 0.44 9.55 11.95
N ILE A 161 1.64 10.14 12.02
CA ILE A 161 2.63 10.13 10.92
C ILE A 161 2.99 8.69 10.59
N VAL A 162 3.42 7.92 11.59
CA VAL A 162 3.87 6.55 11.36
C VAL A 162 2.74 5.69 10.83
N SER A 163 1.53 5.75 11.38
CA SER A 163 0.44 4.87 10.96
C SER A 163 -0.07 5.17 9.55
N LEU A 164 -0.21 6.43 9.16
CA LEU A 164 -0.73 6.83 7.85
C LEU A 164 0.35 6.79 6.75
N ASP A 165 1.55 7.32 7.02
CA ASP A 165 2.59 7.39 6.00
C ASP A 165 3.22 6.01 5.78
N LEU A 166 3.46 5.24 6.86
CA LEU A 166 4.04 3.90 6.72
C LEU A 166 3.10 2.98 5.94
N SER A 167 1.79 3.04 6.21
CA SER A 167 0.80 2.19 5.52
C SER A 167 0.73 2.50 4.03
N THR A 168 0.62 3.78 3.67
CA THR A 168 0.53 4.21 2.26
C THR A 168 1.82 3.96 1.49
N VAL A 169 2.98 4.31 2.07
CA VAL A 169 4.30 4.07 1.46
C VAL A 169 4.55 2.56 1.34
N GLY A 170 4.25 1.80 2.38
CA GLY A 170 4.43 0.35 2.34
C GLY A 170 3.55 -0.31 1.29
N ASP A 171 2.25 0.01 1.24
CA ASP A 171 1.34 -0.51 0.21
C ASP A 171 1.85 -0.21 -1.21
N PHE A 172 2.38 0.99 -1.45
CA PHE A 172 3.00 1.36 -2.72
C PHE A 172 4.19 0.47 -3.08
N TYR A 173 5.14 0.26 -2.15
CA TYR A 173 6.30 -0.60 -2.41
C TYR A 173 5.91 -2.07 -2.58
N PHE A 174 4.97 -2.57 -1.79
CA PHE A 174 4.47 -3.94 -1.94
C PHE A 174 3.76 -4.16 -3.27
N LEU A 175 3.07 -3.14 -3.80
CA LEU A 175 2.46 -3.19 -5.13
C LEU A 175 3.53 -3.33 -6.23
N ILE A 176 4.58 -2.50 -6.20
CA ILE A 176 5.71 -2.59 -7.14
C ILE A 176 6.37 -3.96 -7.04
N TYR A 177 6.55 -4.46 -5.83
CA TYR A 177 7.23 -5.71 -5.60
C TYR A 177 6.43 -6.92 -6.12
N SER A 178 5.12 -6.88 -5.92
CA SER A 178 4.21 -7.98 -6.26
C SER A 178 3.80 -8.02 -7.73
N CYS A 179 3.83 -6.88 -8.43
CA CYS A 179 3.41 -6.77 -9.82
C CYS A 179 4.62 -6.75 -10.78
N ASP A 180 4.88 -7.89 -11.44
CA ASP A 180 5.98 -8.03 -12.40
C ASP A 180 5.85 -7.05 -13.60
N GLU A 181 4.62 -6.80 -14.05
CA GLU A 181 4.31 -5.86 -15.14
C GLU A 181 4.63 -4.42 -14.75
N LEU A 182 4.15 -3.96 -13.59
CA LEU A 182 4.43 -2.63 -13.07
C LEU A 182 5.92 -2.41 -12.85
N ARG A 183 6.62 -3.38 -12.25
CA ARG A 183 8.06 -3.34 -12.06
C ARG A 183 8.81 -3.22 -13.39
N THR A 184 8.36 -3.93 -14.41
CA THR A 184 8.96 -3.88 -15.76
C THR A 184 8.69 -2.53 -16.44
N ALA A 185 7.46 -2.00 -16.34
CA ALA A 185 7.11 -0.70 -16.89
C ALA A 185 7.92 0.43 -16.22
N LEU A 186 8.02 0.42 -14.89
CA LEU A 186 8.84 1.39 -14.14
C LEU A 186 10.32 1.29 -14.53
N LYS A 187 10.84 0.07 -14.70
CA LYS A 187 12.22 -0.14 -15.17
C LYS A 187 12.43 0.40 -16.58
N ASN A 188 11.44 0.35 -17.46
CA ASN A 188 11.57 0.87 -18.82
C ASN A 188 11.48 2.41 -18.87
N ILE A 189 10.68 3.02 -17.98
CA ILE A 189 10.49 4.48 -17.92
C ILE A 189 11.64 5.16 -17.16
N PHE A 190 12.00 4.63 -15.98
CA PHE A 190 12.98 5.23 -15.08
C PHE A 190 14.36 4.58 -15.16
N GLY A 191 14.44 3.33 -15.61
CA GLY A 191 15.73 2.72 -15.91
C GLY A 191 16.26 3.39 -17.15
N CYS A 192 17.21 4.31 -16.95
CA CYS A 192 17.97 5.00 -17.97
C CYS A 192 17.99 4.21 -19.27
N SER A 193 17.44 4.84 -20.33
CA SER A 193 17.71 4.54 -21.73
C SER A 193 18.99 3.73 -21.81
N LYS A 194 18.89 2.43 -22.10
CA LYS A 194 20.07 1.67 -22.55
C LYS A 194 20.69 2.58 -23.59
N GLU A 195 21.86 3.15 -23.30
CA GLU A 195 22.63 3.88 -24.30
C GLU A 195 22.57 3.02 -25.54
N SER A 196 21.92 3.56 -26.59
CA SER A 196 22.00 2.94 -27.89
C SER A 196 23.49 2.89 -28.18
N LYS A 197 24.11 1.72 -28.01
CA LYS A 197 25.40 1.39 -28.60
C LYS A 197 25.18 1.33 -30.11
N ASN A 198 24.84 2.47 -30.71
CA ASN A 198 25.03 2.70 -32.12
C ASN A 198 26.55 2.70 -32.28
N LYS A 199 27.07 1.49 -32.53
CA LYS A 199 28.41 1.28 -33.02
C LYS A 199 28.39 1.84 -34.44
N ILE A 200 28.51 3.16 -34.58
CA ILE A 200 28.74 3.82 -35.86
C ILE A 200 30.14 3.35 -36.27
N SER A 201 30.19 2.31 -37.10
CA SER A 201 31.42 1.92 -37.78
C SER A 201 31.70 2.98 -38.84
N VAL A 202 32.37 4.06 -38.46
CA VAL A 202 32.97 4.97 -39.43
C VAL A 202 34.09 4.19 -40.11
N ARG A 203 33.82 3.69 -41.33
CA ARG A 203 34.88 3.22 -42.21
C ARG A 203 35.67 4.45 -42.65
N LEU A 204 36.78 4.73 -41.97
CA LEU A 204 37.79 5.63 -42.49
C LEU A 204 38.51 4.91 -43.64
N SER A 205 38.04 5.16 -44.86
CA SER A 205 38.79 4.82 -46.07
C SER A 205 39.98 5.77 -46.18
N TYR A 206 41.14 5.35 -45.69
CA TYR A 206 42.40 6.03 -46.01
C TYR A 206 42.78 5.73 -47.47
N PRO A 207 43.16 6.74 -48.27
CA PRO A 207 43.71 6.52 -49.60
C PRO A 207 45.10 5.87 -49.50
N LYS A 208 45.33 4.86 -50.35
CA LYS A 208 46.64 4.24 -50.56
C LYS A 208 47.66 5.31 -50.96
N ILE A 209 48.75 5.42 -50.19
CA ILE A 209 49.95 6.12 -50.62
C ILE A 209 50.59 5.26 -51.72
N VAL A 210 50.73 5.87 -52.90
CA VAL A 210 51.42 5.30 -54.06
C VAL A 210 52.92 5.39 -53.80
N GLU A 211 53.63 4.27 -53.93
CA GLU A 211 55.09 4.25 -54.00
C GLU A 211 55.55 4.99 -55.26
N VAL A 212 56.32 6.06 -55.08
CA VAL A 212 57.07 6.70 -56.17
C VAL A 212 58.47 6.10 -56.15
N GLN A 213 58.79 5.41 -57.24
CA GLN A 213 60.06 4.77 -57.51
C GLN A 213 60.88 5.72 -58.39
N ASP A 214 61.73 6.56 -57.77
CA ASP A 214 62.66 7.40 -58.51
C ASP A 214 63.94 6.62 -58.84
N TYR A 215 64.08 6.33 -60.13
CA TYR A 215 65.34 5.99 -60.78
C TYR A 215 66.24 7.22 -60.84
N LEU A 216 67.50 7.11 -60.42
CA LEU A 216 68.57 7.94 -60.94
C LEU A 216 69.90 7.18 -60.91
N SER A 217 70.24 6.68 -62.09
CA SER A 217 71.57 6.32 -62.57
C SER A 217 72.48 7.55 -62.62
N ILE A 218 73.69 7.44 -62.08
CA ILE A 218 75.01 7.57 -62.75
C ILE A 218 76.04 6.88 -61.85
#